data_AF-A0A6M3LS47-F1
#
_entry.id   AF-A0A6M3LS47-F1
#
_cell.length_a   1.000
_cell.length_b   1.000
_cell.length_c   1.000
_cell.angle_alpha   90.00
_cell.angle_beta   90.00
_cell.angle_gamma   90.00
#
_symmetry.space_group_name_H-M   'P 1'
#
loop_
_entity.id
_entity.type
_entity.pdbx_description
1 polymer ?
#
loop_
_entity_poly.entity_id
_entity_poly.type
_entity_poly.pdbx_seq_one_letter_code
_entity_poly.pdbx_strand_id
1 'polypeptide(L)'
;MSEIIRELRKQVQVVANARQLRDDLITTKKIKMAQWEEENRELLDRLEYQTTHVGLTEVLLRELTLQAYAANPTNKQPAKGVGVREVSKLAYDPKEAYQWALKHQMALALDKSAFEKIAKADTPDFVRVYTENQATIATNLEIEEEKE
;
A
#
# COMPACT_ATOMS: atom_id res chain seq x y z
N MET A 1 -24.32 -33.84 -47.93
CA MET A 1 -23.83 -33.35 -46.62
C MET A 1 -23.67 -31.84 -46.74
N SER A 2 -24.31 -31.05 -45.87
CA SER A 2 -24.27 -29.57 -45.93
C SER A 2 -22.85 -29.03 -45.74
N GLU A 3 -22.46 -28.05 -46.55
CA GLU A 3 -21.17 -27.34 -46.49
C GLU A 3 -20.88 -26.75 -45.10
N ILE A 4 -21.94 -26.34 -44.39
CA ILE A 4 -21.90 -25.85 -43.02
C ILE A 4 -21.39 -26.93 -42.05
N ILE A 5 -21.81 -28.19 -42.23
CA ILE A 5 -21.36 -29.29 -41.37
C ILE A 5 -19.87 -29.57 -41.59
N ARG A 6 -19.37 -29.40 -42.82
CA ARG A 6 -17.93 -29.55 -43.12
C ARG A 6 -17.12 -28.46 -42.45
N GLU A 7 -17.58 -27.22 -42.51
CA GLU A 7 -16.88 -26.09 -41.89
C GLU A 7 -16.90 -26.17 -40.36
N LEU A 8 -18.04 -26.54 -39.76
CA LEU A 8 -18.13 -26.78 -38.32
C LEU A 8 -17.10 -27.80 -37.84
N ARG A 9 -16.92 -28.92 -38.56
CA ARG A 9 -15.91 -29.93 -38.22
C ARG A 9 -14.49 -29.39 -38.28
N LYS A 10 -14.16 -28.54 -39.26
CA LYS A 10 -12.86 -27.88 -39.35
C LYS A 10 -12.62 -26.95 -38.17
N GLN A 11 -13.61 -26.13 -37.82
CA GLN A 11 -13.51 -25.20 -36.69
C GLN A 11 -13.37 -25.94 -35.35
N VAL A 12 -14.09 -27.04 -35.16
CA VAL A 12 -13.91 -27.90 -33.98
C VAL A 12 -12.47 -28.42 -33.88
N GLN A 13 -11.87 -28.85 -35.00
CA GLN A 13 -10.47 -29.30 -35.01
C GLN A 13 -9.49 -28.16 -34.68
N VAL A 14 -9.72 -26.97 -35.24
CA VAL A 14 -8.90 -25.78 -34.94
C VAL A 14 -8.96 -25.45 -33.45
N VAL A 15 -10.16 -25.41 -32.88
CA VAL A 15 -10.36 -25.11 -31.45
C VAL A 15 -9.75 -26.20 -30.56
N ALA A 16 -9.87 -27.47 -30.94
CA ALA A 16 -9.25 -28.58 -30.20
C ALA A 16 -7.73 -28.45 -30.16
N ASN A 17 -7.10 -28.21 -31.31
CA ASN A 17 -5.65 -28.02 -31.41
C ASN A 17 -5.19 -26.77 -30.63
N ALA A 18 -5.93 -25.67 -30.73
CA ALA A 18 -5.61 -24.44 -30.03
C ALA A 18 -5.70 -24.60 -28.50
N ARG A 19 -6.69 -25.37 -28.01
CA ARG A 19 -6.83 -25.69 -26.57
C ARG A 19 -5.67 -26.55 -26.09
N GLN A 20 -5.32 -27.59 -26.85
CA GLN A 20 -4.19 -28.45 -26.50
C GLN A 20 -2.89 -27.64 -26.41
N LEU A 21 -2.59 -26.82 -27.42
CA LEU A 21 -1.39 -25.98 -27.40
C LEU A 21 -1.39 -24.99 -26.23
N ARG A 22 -2.54 -24.36 -25.93
CA ARG A 22 -2.68 -23.47 -24.78
C ARG A 22 -2.35 -24.20 -23.48
N ASP A 23 -2.88 -25.41 -23.30
CA ASP A 23 -2.70 -26.18 -22.07
C ASP A 23 -1.22 -26.64 -21.90
N ASP A 24 -0.55 -26.98 -23.01
CA ASP A 24 0.88 -27.27 -23.04
C ASP A 24 1.73 -26.04 -22.70
N LEU A 25 1.37 -24.86 -23.21
CA LEU A 25 2.05 -23.60 -22.91
C LEU A 25 1.86 -23.19 -21.44
N ILE A 26 0.66 -23.38 -20.88
CA ILE A 26 0.39 -23.13 -19.46
C ILE A 26 1.28 -24.04 -18.59
N THR A 27 1.37 -25.32 -18.95
CA THR A 27 2.20 -26.30 -18.23
C THR A 27 3.67 -25.93 -18.32
N THR A 28 4.15 -25.57 -19.52
CA THR A 28 5.53 -25.14 -19.75
C THR A 28 5.86 -23.88 -18.96
N LYS A 29 4.98 -22.87 -18.98
CA LYS A 29 5.15 -21.64 -18.18
C LYS A 29 5.27 -21.97 -16.70
N LYS A 30 4.42 -22.85 -16.18
CA LYS A 30 4.45 -23.26 -14.77
C LYS A 30 5.78 -23.92 -14.41
N ILE A 31 6.26 -24.85 -15.23
CA ILE A 31 7.55 -25.52 -15.02
C ILE A 31 8.69 -24.51 -15.05
N LYS A 32 8.70 -23.62 -16.04
CA LYS A 32 9.76 -22.61 -16.19
C LYS A 32 9.77 -21.60 -15.05
N MET A 33 8.60 -21.19 -14.55
CA MET A 33 8.52 -20.33 -13.38
C MET A 33 9.06 -21.03 -12.14
N ALA A 34 8.67 -22.28 -11.90
CA ALA A 34 9.17 -23.05 -10.75
C ALA A 34 10.70 -23.28 -10.82
N GLN A 35 11.24 -23.53 -12.02
CA GLN A 35 12.70 -23.63 -12.23
C GLN A 35 13.41 -22.32 -11.91
N TRP A 36 12.87 -21.20 -12.41
CA TRP A 36 13.43 -19.88 -12.14
C TRP A 36 13.37 -19.53 -10.64
N GLU A 37 12.24 -19.81 -9.97
CA GLU A 37 12.10 -19.60 -8.52
C GLU A 37 13.10 -20.44 -7.71
N GLU A 38 13.33 -21.70 -8.10
CA GLU A 38 14.32 -22.57 -7.45
C GLU A 38 15.75 -22.04 -7.67
N GLU A 39 16.11 -21.71 -8.91
CA GLU A 39 17.43 -21.18 -9.28
C GLU A 39 17.74 -19.85 -8.57
N ASN A 40 16.70 -19.06 -8.28
CA ASN A 40 16.84 -17.75 -7.65
C ASN A 40 16.43 -17.75 -6.16
N ARG A 41 16.17 -18.92 -5.55
CA ARG A 41 15.65 -19.01 -4.18
C ARG A 41 16.50 -18.25 -3.18
N GLU A 42 17.82 -18.44 -3.20
CA GLU A 42 18.71 -17.75 -2.27
C GLU A 42 18.59 -16.22 -2.38
N LEU A 43 18.51 -15.69 -3.60
CA LEU A 43 18.36 -14.26 -3.82
C LEU A 43 17.00 -13.76 -3.33
N LEU A 44 15.94 -14.51 -3.60
CA LEU A 44 14.58 -14.18 -3.14
C LEU A 44 14.49 -14.19 -1.61
N ASP A 45 15.05 -15.21 -0.97
CA ASP A 45 15.09 -15.33 0.49
C ASP A 45 15.89 -14.18 1.12
N ARG A 46 17.04 -13.82 0.54
CA ARG A 46 17.85 -12.68 1.00
C ARG A 46 17.11 -11.36 0.82
N LEU A 47 16.40 -11.18 -0.30
CA LEU A 47 15.58 -10.00 -0.54
C LEU A 47 14.44 -9.90 0.47
N GLU A 48 13.73 -11.00 0.75
CA GLU A 48 12.65 -11.05 1.74
C GLU A 48 13.19 -10.75 3.14
N TYR A 49 14.32 -11.36 3.51
CA TYR A 49 15.00 -11.11 4.78
C TYR A 49 15.37 -9.62 4.93
N GLN A 50 16.03 -9.03 3.92
CA GLN A 50 16.43 -7.62 3.99
C GLN A 50 15.22 -6.67 4.00
N THR A 51 14.17 -7.00 3.24
CA THR A 51 12.91 -6.23 3.25
C THR A 51 12.29 -6.24 4.64
N THR A 52 12.24 -7.40 5.28
CA THR A 52 11.72 -7.56 6.65
C THR A 52 12.59 -6.82 7.65
N HIS A 53 13.92 -6.98 7.55
CA HIS A 53 14.88 -6.35 8.44
C HIS A 53 14.77 -4.82 8.38
N VAL A 54 14.80 -4.22 7.18
CA VAL A 54 14.60 -2.77 7.00
C VAL A 54 13.27 -2.33 7.60
N GLY A 55 12.18 -3.05 7.34
CA GLY A 55 10.87 -2.73 7.89
C GLY A 55 10.86 -2.68 9.43
N LEU A 56 11.45 -3.69 10.08
CA LEU A 56 11.55 -3.74 11.54
C LEU A 56 12.47 -2.63 12.10
N THR A 57 13.63 -2.41 11.48
CA THR A 57 14.56 -1.36 11.91
C THR A 57 13.95 0.03 11.74
N GLU A 58 13.21 0.29 10.67
CA GLU A 58 12.53 1.57 10.49
C GLU A 58 11.39 1.80 11.50
N VAL A 59 10.67 0.75 11.90
CA VAL A 59 9.66 0.87 12.97
C VAL A 59 10.33 1.34 14.26
N LEU A 60 11.42 0.67 14.66
CA LEU A 60 12.20 1.05 15.84
C LEU A 60 12.74 2.48 15.71
N LEU A 61 13.27 2.85 14.54
CA LEU A 61 13.80 4.20 14.30
C LEU A 61 12.70 5.27 14.44
N ARG A 62 11.48 5.01 13.96
CA ARG A 62 10.33 5.92 14.14
C ARG A 62 9.97 6.07 15.61
N GLU A 63 9.94 4.97 16.37
CA GLU A 63 9.67 5.01 17.81
C GLU A 63 10.71 5.84 18.57
N LEU A 64 12.00 5.59 18.32
CA LEU A 64 13.10 6.36 18.91
C LEU A 64 13.04 7.84 18.52
N THR A 65 12.69 8.15 17.27
CA THR A 65 12.51 9.54 16.81
C THR A 65 11.40 10.25 17.58
N LEU A 66 10.26 9.58 17.80
CA LEU A 66 9.15 10.14 18.58
C LEU A 66 9.50 10.27 20.06
N GLN A 67 10.24 9.34 20.65
CA GLN A 67 10.74 9.43 22.03
C GLN A 67 11.70 10.62 22.19
N ALA A 68 12.63 10.81 21.25
CA ALA A 68 13.56 11.93 21.25
C ALA A 68 12.82 13.27 21.10
N TYR A 69 11.79 13.33 20.25
CA TYR A 69 10.92 14.50 20.14
C TYR A 69 10.10 14.76 21.40
N ALA A 70 9.60 13.72 22.06
CA ALA A 70 8.88 13.86 23.32
C ALA A 70 9.79 14.45 24.43
N ALA A 71 11.07 14.10 24.43
CA ALA A 71 12.07 14.68 25.34
C ALA A 71 12.45 16.12 24.98
N ASN A 72 12.46 16.49 23.69
CA ASN A 72 12.69 17.86 23.23
C ASN A 72 11.73 18.25 22.08
N PRO A 73 10.53 18.77 22.39
CA PRO A 73 9.51 19.09 21.40
C PRO A 73 9.87 20.24 20.44
N THR A 74 10.95 20.97 20.70
CA THR A 74 11.41 22.02 19.79
C THR A 74 12.28 21.48 18.65
N ASN A 75 12.84 20.27 18.81
CA ASN A 75 13.71 19.68 17.81
C ASN A 75 12.94 18.73 16.87
N LYS A 76 12.42 19.27 15.76
CA LYS A 76 11.73 18.47 14.73
C LYS A 76 12.66 17.59 13.87
N GLN A 77 13.98 17.65 14.09
CA GLN A 77 14.98 16.79 13.43
C GLN A 77 15.95 16.20 14.47
N PRO A 78 15.52 15.18 15.23
CA PRO A 78 16.34 14.63 16.31
C PRO A 78 17.70 14.06 15.88
N ALA A 79 17.80 13.56 14.64
CA ALA A 79 19.04 13.06 14.04
C ALA A 79 19.01 13.24 12.51
N LYS A 80 20.17 13.09 11.85
CA LYS A 80 20.27 13.17 10.38
C LYS A 80 19.40 12.09 9.74
N GLY A 81 18.64 12.47 8.72
CA GLY A 81 17.78 11.54 7.98
C GLY A 81 16.45 11.19 8.66
N VAL A 82 16.18 11.69 9.86
CA VAL A 82 14.87 11.54 10.52
C VAL A 82 14.26 12.89 10.88
N GLY A 83 12.94 12.94 10.97
CA GLY A 83 12.22 14.14 11.35
C GLY A 83 10.85 13.84 11.94
N VAL A 84 10.21 14.87 12.49
CA VAL A 84 8.84 14.79 13.01
C VAL A 84 7.97 15.83 12.32
N ARG A 85 6.85 15.38 11.77
CA ARG A 85 5.80 16.24 11.24
C ARG A 85 4.55 16.14 12.10
N GLU A 86 3.86 17.26 12.22
CA GLU A 86 2.58 17.37 12.90
C GLU A 86 1.46 17.20 11.85
N VAL A 87 0.63 16.17 12.02
CA VAL A 87 -0.47 15.88 11.11
C VAL A 87 -1.79 16.10 11.83
N SER A 88 -2.62 17.00 11.30
CA SER A 88 -3.98 17.21 11.81
C SER A 88 -4.87 16.04 11.41
N LYS A 89 -5.42 15.34 12.39
CA LYS A 89 -6.41 14.27 12.24
C LYS A 89 -7.77 14.72 12.76
N LEU A 90 -8.81 14.07 12.25
CA LEU A 90 -10.20 14.27 12.63
C LEU A 90 -10.69 13.00 13.31
N ALA A 91 -11.22 13.13 14.53
CA ALA A 91 -11.97 12.08 15.21
C ALA A 91 -13.46 12.41 15.17
N TYR A 92 -14.27 11.48 14.67
CA TYR A 92 -15.72 11.62 14.56
C TYR A 92 -16.40 10.24 14.56
N ASP A 93 -17.66 10.17 14.99
CA ASP A 93 -18.49 8.97 14.79
C ASP A 93 -18.93 8.91 13.32
N PRO A 94 -18.62 7.83 12.57
CA PRO A 94 -19.08 7.65 11.20
C PRO A 94 -20.60 7.78 11.03
N LYS A 95 -21.39 7.40 12.03
CA LYS A 95 -22.86 7.51 11.98
C LYS A 95 -23.30 8.97 12.02
N GLU A 96 -22.71 9.76 12.91
CA GLU A 96 -23.00 11.20 13.02
C GLU A 96 -22.53 11.95 11.78
N ALA A 97 -21.36 11.60 11.26
CA ALA A 97 -20.85 12.15 10.00
C ALA A 97 -21.78 11.87 8.82
N TYR A 98 -22.34 10.65 8.73
CA TYR A 98 -23.31 10.32 7.69
C TYR A 98 -24.62 11.09 7.85
N GLN A 99 -25.15 11.21 9.07
CA GLN A 99 -26.37 11.99 9.35
C GLN A 99 -26.16 13.47 9.01
N TRP A 100 -25.00 14.02 9.33
CA TRP A 100 -24.64 15.37 8.95
C TRP A 100 -24.54 15.53 7.42
N ALA A 101 -23.91 14.57 6.72
CA ALA A 101 -23.81 14.58 5.26
C ALA A 101 -25.17 14.50 4.55
N LEU A 102 -26.12 13.72 5.09
CA LEU A 102 -27.50 13.68 4.60
C LEU A 102 -28.20 15.04 4.73
N LYS A 103 -28.05 15.72 5.88
CA LYS A 103 -28.63 17.05 6.11
C LYS A 103 -28.07 18.11 5.16
N HIS A 104 -26.80 17.99 4.81
CA HIS A 104 -26.10 18.91 3.90
C HIS A 104 -26.14 18.47 2.43
N GLN A 105 -26.95 17.44 2.10
CA GLN A 105 -27.14 16.91 0.75
C GLN A 105 -25.83 16.53 0.04
N MET A 106 -24.82 16.11 0.81
CA MET A 106 -23.48 15.92 0.26
C MET A 106 -23.32 14.61 -0.52
N ALA A 107 -24.09 13.55 -0.21
CA ALA A 107 -24.12 12.32 -0.99
C ALA A 107 -25.16 11.30 -0.45
N LEU A 108 -25.49 10.29 -1.27
CA LEU A 108 -26.24 9.09 -0.87
C LEU A 108 -25.44 8.18 0.09
N ALA A 109 -24.11 8.28 0.07
CA ALA A 109 -23.15 7.58 0.93
C ALA A 109 -22.04 8.55 1.35
N LEU A 110 -21.50 8.44 2.58
CA LEU A 110 -20.46 9.36 3.08
C LEU A 110 -19.17 9.27 2.23
N ASP A 111 -18.92 10.26 1.38
CA ASP A 111 -17.58 10.49 0.83
C ASP A 111 -16.70 11.08 1.93
N LYS A 112 -15.88 10.23 2.55
CA LYS A 112 -14.98 10.61 3.64
C LYS A 112 -14.02 11.72 3.22
N SER A 113 -13.50 11.71 2.00
CA SER A 113 -12.52 12.73 1.57
C SER A 113 -13.19 14.10 1.43
N ALA A 114 -14.38 14.13 0.84
CA ALA A 114 -15.18 15.36 0.73
C ALA A 114 -15.60 15.87 2.13
N PHE A 115 -16.08 14.98 3.00
CA PHE A 115 -16.44 15.32 4.37
C PHE A 115 -15.25 15.87 5.16
N GLU A 116 -14.09 15.21 5.15
CA GLU A 116 -12.92 15.67 5.89
C GLU A 116 -12.37 17.00 5.37
N LYS A 117 -12.51 17.30 4.07
CA LYS A 117 -12.16 18.62 3.52
C LYS A 117 -13.08 19.72 4.07
N ILE A 118 -14.39 19.45 4.10
CA ILE A 118 -15.37 20.42 4.61
C ILE A 118 -15.24 20.57 6.12
N ALA A 119 -15.12 19.46 6.86
CA ALA A 119 -14.95 19.47 8.31
C ALA A 119 -13.64 20.13 8.78
N LYS A 120 -12.63 20.24 7.91
CA LYS A 120 -11.43 21.05 8.18
C LYS A 120 -11.65 22.54 7.97
N ALA A 121 -12.53 22.93 7.06
CA ALA A 121 -12.83 24.33 6.76
C ALA A 121 -13.91 24.90 7.69
N ASP A 122 -14.93 24.10 7.99
CA ASP A 122 -16.04 24.40 8.88
C ASP A 122 -16.29 23.16 9.74
N THR A 123 -15.67 23.13 10.92
CA THR A 123 -15.64 21.95 11.79
C THR A 123 -16.98 21.76 12.49
N PRO A 124 -17.73 20.68 12.19
CA PRO A 124 -18.97 20.38 12.90
C PRO A 124 -18.69 20.07 14.37
N ASP A 125 -19.64 20.37 15.26
CA ASP A 125 -19.49 20.20 16.72
C ASP A 125 -19.12 18.77 17.17
N PHE A 126 -19.52 17.76 16.39
CA PHE A 126 -19.22 16.35 16.68
C PHE A 126 -17.83 15.89 16.18
N VAL A 127 -17.10 16.76 15.49
CA VAL A 127 -15.78 16.46 14.94
C VAL A 127 -14.70 17.08 15.83
N ARG A 128 -13.81 16.24 16.35
CA ARG A 128 -12.64 16.69 17.11
C ARG A 128 -11.41 16.72 16.21
N VAL A 129 -10.86 17.90 15.97
CA VAL A 129 -9.55 18.07 15.33
C VAL A 129 -8.46 17.89 16.39
N TYR A 130 -7.45 17.07 16.12
CA TYR A 130 -6.27 16.95 16.97
C TYR A 130 -5.01 16.77 16.11
N THR A 131 -3.86 17.12 16.68
CA THR A 131 -2.56 16.97 16.02
C THR A 131 -1.89 15.71 16.52
N GLU A 132 -1.41 14.89 15.59
CA GLU A 132 -0.61 13.70 15.87
C GLU A 132 0.79 13.86 15.28
N ASN A 133 1.80 13.58 16.10
CA ASN A 133 3.19 13.61 15.66
C ASN A 133 3.50 12.33 14.89
N GLN A 134 4.06 12.48 13.71
CA GLN A 134 4.48 11.37 12.86
C GLN A 134 5.96 11.48 12.55
N ALA A 135 6.72 10.43 12.86
CA ALA A 135 8.11 10.32 12.46
C ALA A 135 8.22 10.05 10.95
N THR A 136 9.16 10.74 10.32
CA THR A 136 9.51 10.60 8.91
C THR A 136 10.97 10.19 8.78
N ILE A 137 11.27 9.30 7.83
CA ILE A 137 12.62 8.85 7.52
C ILE A 137 12.90 9.26 6.06
N ALA A 138 14.07 9.83 5.80
CA ALA A 138 14.49 10.20 4.46
C ALA A 138 14.68 8.95 3.59
N THR A 139 14.26 9.02 2.32
CA THR A 139 14.38 7.90 1.37
C THR A 139 15.84 7.50 1.11
N ASN A 140 16.74 8.49 1.09
CA ASN A 140 18.16 8.27 0.94
C ASN A 140 18.84 8.61 2.28
N LEU A 141 19.42 7.60 2.91
CA LEU A 141 20.25 7.74 4.10
C LEU A 141 21.71 7.55 3.68
N GLU A 142 22.56 8.51 4.06
CA GLU A 142 24.01 8.36 3.93
C GLU A 142 24.53 7.55 5.11
N ILE A 143 25.44 6.61 4.85
CA ILE A 143 26.13 5.87 5.90
C ILE A 143 27.18 6.82 6.48
N GLU A 144 26.97 7.29 7.71
CA GLU A 144 27.99 8.00 8.45
C GLU A 144 28.82 6.96 9.22
N GLU A 145 30.09 6.80 8.84
CA GLU A 145 31.03 6.04 9.66
C GLU A 145 31.26 6.83 10.95
N GLU A 146 30.86 6.25 12.09
CA GLU A 146 31.26 6.77 13.39
C GLU A 146 32.79 6.76 13.45
N LYS A 147 33.39 7.95 13.48
CA LYS A 147 34.82 8.09 13.78
C LYS A 147 34.97 7.83 15.27
N GLU A 148 35.55 6.68 15.62
CA GLU A 148 36.02 6.36 16.97
C GLU A 148 36.93 7.45 17.56
#